data_AF-A0AAW2QLT9-F1
#
_entry.id   AF-A0AAW2QLT9-F1
#
_cell.length_a   1.000
_cell.length_b   1.000
_cell.length_c   1.000
_cell.angle_alpha   90.00
_cell.angle_beta   90.00
_cell.angle_gamma   90.00
#
_symmetry.space_group_name_H-M   'P 1'
#
loop_
_entity.id
_entity.type
_entity.pdbx_description
1 polymer ?
#
loop_
_entity_poly.entity_id
_entity_poly.type
_entity_poly.pdbx_seq_one_letter_code
_entity_poly.pdbx_strand_id
1 'polypeptide(L)'
;METDRISSLPCEIMDNILKYLPLCEAVRTSILSREWRYKWETTPCVLFGSTCKVNIQRQYDWVSIIDRILLLHKGSITKFSLTIADLRMCRGIDNWLYFLSNCHVEELTLCFDFPDSHPVISQFLFTLDRLTRLFLVYGELKPPPTFRGFERLIRLDLFNVCISAGEFKSFISKCPLLEYIKLESFGPRAIANIEIDAPNLKFFSYRGRLHSICFKNTLLLEEMAFLAGGGSGGGVPKKLPNDLNHMHHLCFWIMNLSTIAEVSCALCLIRSSPKLQSLKITALGLRNPENLETAAQFIKAQQECEITLSCLENINIRNFSGLEPEMEFVKLLLSAATALRKLEIITKNNNVSGKARTEVFEELVSSRRASKQAEIIIRDFDQI
;
A
#
# COMPACT_ATOMS: atom_id res chain seq x y z
N MET A 1 -33.96 42.14 15.74
CA MET A 1 -32.57 41.76 15.41
C MET A 1 -32.56 40.25 15.32
N GLU A 2 -32.26 39.69 14.15
CA GLU A 2 -32.06 38.24 14.02
C GLU A 2 -30.91 37.82 14.92
N THR A 3 -31.17 36.87 15.81
CA THR A 3 -30.14 36.27 16.66
C THR A 3 -29.12 35.57 15.79
N ASP A 4 -27.84 35.88 15.96
CA ASP A 4 -26.74 35.19 15.28
C ASP A 4 -26.78 33.69 15.65
N ARG A 5 -27.28 32.90 14.70
CA ARG A 5 -27.51 31.46 14.87
C ARG A 5 -26.20 30.67 14.93
N ILE A 6 -25.09 31.23 14.42
CA ILE A 6 -23.78 30.58 14.40
C ILE A 6 -23.08 30.80 15.75
N SER A 7 -23.17 32.02 16.29
CA SER A 7 -22.63 32.34 17.62
C SER A 7 -23.37 31.66 18.78
N SER A 8 -24.62 31.25 18.58
CA SER A 8 -25.47 30.63 19.61
C SER A 8 -25.46 29.09 19.59
N LEU A 9 -24.60 28.46 18.78
CA LEU A 9 -24.48 27.00 18.75
C LEU A 9 -23.94 26.44 20.08
N PRO A 10 -24.47 25.32 20.59
CA PRO A 10 -23.90 24.63 21.73
C PRO A 10 -22.45 24.19 21.47
N CYS A 11 -21.63 24.16 22.53
CA CYS A 11 -20.23 23.72 22.47
C CYS A 11 -20.05 22.38 21.76
N GLU A 12 -20.90 21.40 22.06
CA GLU A 12 -20.84 20.06 21.45
C GLU A 12 -21.02 20.08 19.93
N ILE A 13 -21.88 20.98 19.41
CA ILE A 13 -22.10 21.12 17.97
C ILE A 13 -20.89 21.79 17.32
N MET A 14 -20.33 22.82 17.94
CA MET A 14 -19.10 23.47 17.44
C MET A 14 -17.92 22.49 17.40
N ASP A 15 -17.75 21.69 18.46
CA ASP A 15 -16.68 20.69 18.56
C ASP A 15 -16.87 19.59 17.50
N ASN A 16 -18.11 19.17 17.25
CA ASN A 16 -18.44 18.24 16.17
C ASN A 16 -18.15 18.82 14.78
N ILE A 17 -18.47 20.10 14.52
CA ILE A 17 -18.14 20.76 13.24
C ILE A 17 -16.62 20.79 13.04
N LEU A 18 -15.88 21.25 14.06
CA LEU A 18 -14.43 21.41 13.98
C LEU A 18 -13.69 20.07 13.82
N LYS A 19 -14.25 18.97 14.33
CA LYS A 19 -13.70 17.61 14.12
C LYS A 19 -13.60 17.22 12.64
N TYR A 20 -14.45 17.77 11.78
CA TYR A 20 -14.45 17.50 10.34
C TYR A 20 -13.69 18.55 9.52
N LEU A 21 -13.21 19.63 10.14
CA LEU A 21 -12.47 20.69 9.45
C LEU A 21 -10.95 20.46 9.58
N PRO A 22 -10.17 20.65 8.49
CA PRO A 22 -8.73 20.82 8.59
C PRO A 22 -8.38 21.98 9.54
N LEU A 23 -7.22 21.91 10.20
CA LEU A 23 -6.85 22.90 11.21
C LEU A 23 -6.86 24.34 10.67
N CYS A 24 -6.42 24.56 9.43
CA CYS A 24 -6.48 25.90 8.82
C CYS A 24 -7.92 26.44 8.71
N GLU A 25 -8.88 25.58 8.36
CA GLU A 25 -10.30 25.96 8.29
C GLU A 25 -10.89 26.12 9.70
N ALA A 26 -10.51 25.25 10.63
CA ALA A 26 -10.87 25.38 12.05
C ALA A 26 -10.38 26.71 12.63
N VAL A 27 -9.14 27.11 12.36
CA VAL A 27 -8.58 28.41 12.75
C VAL A 27 -9.34 29.55 12.06
N ARG A 28 -9.73 29.41 10.79
CA ARG A 28 -10.54 30.45 10.11
C ARG A 28 -11.90 30.68 10.77
N THR A 29 -12.50 29.66 11.38
CA THR A 29 -13.76 29.86 12.13
C THR A 29 -13.60 30.82 13.31
N SER A 30 -12.36 31.11 13.76
CA SER A 30 -12.09 32.05 14.85
C SER A 30 -12.56 33.48 14.60
N ILE A 31 -12.85 33.85 13.35
CA ILE A 31 -13.37 35.16 12.97
C ILE A 31 -14.90 35.24 13.07
N LEU A 32 -15.60 34.11 13.17
CA LEU A 32 -17.06 34.05 13.17
C LEU A 32 -17.65 34.70 14.42
N SER A 33 -17.08 34.44 15.60
CA SER A 33 -17.51 35.05 16.85
C SER A 33 -16.46 34.92 17.96
N ARG A 34 -16.75 35.49 19.15
CA ARG A 34 -15.90 35.31 20.34
C ARG A 34 -15.90 33.86 20.84
N GLU A 35 -17.03 33.17 20.72
CA GLU A 35 -17.25 31.77 21.10
C GLU A 35 -16.43 30.82 20.21
N TRP A 36 -16.32 31.12 18.91
CA TRP A 36 -15.52 30.32 17.96
C TRP A 36 -14.01 30.61 18.02
N ARG A 37 -13.62 31.77 18.56
CA ARG A 37 -12.23 32.29 18.51
C ARG A 37 -11.16 31.30 18.96
N TYR A 38 -11.42 30.56 20.03
CA TYR A 38 -10.45 29.69 20.69
C TYR A 38 -10.79 28.21 20.58
N LYS A 39 -11.87 27.86 19.87
CA LYS A 39 -12.37 26.48 19.82
C LYS A 39 -11.44 25.50 19.11
N TRP A 40 -10.63 26.00 18.17
CA TRP A 40 -9.61 25.19 17.51
C TRP A 40 -8.46 24.76 18.46
N GLU A 41 -8.25 25.46 19.60
CA GLU A 41 -7.17 25.16 20.56
C GLU A 41 -7.35 23.80 21.27
N THR A 42 -8.54 23.21 21.22
CA THR A 42 -8.88 21.93 21.85
C THR A 42 -9.20 20.81 20.85
N THR A 43 -9.07 21.07 19.54
CA THR A 43 -9.41 20.10 18.50
C THR A 43 -8.43 18.91 18.50
N PRO A 44 -8.90 17.66 18.60
CA PRO A 44 -8.01 16.48 18.68
C PRO A 44 -7.29 16.15 17.36
N CYS A 45 -7.71 16.78 16.26
CA CYS A 45 -7.21 16.58 14.91
C CYS A 45 -6.43 17.82 14.42
N VAL A 46 -5.11 17.68 14.34
CA VAL A 46 -4.19 18.75 13.94
C VAL A 46 -3.59 18.38 12.58
N LEU A 47 -4.09 19.01 11.51
CA LEU A 47 -3.72 18.70 10.12
C LEU A 47 -3.05 19.92 9.46
N PHE A 48 -1.77 19.75 9.11
CA PHE A 48 -0.94 20.70 8.37
C PHE A 48 -0.57 20.08 7.02
N GLY A 49 -1.41 20.24 5.99
CA GLY A 49 -1.16 19.55 4.70
C GLY A 49 -1.93 20.15 3.53
N SER A 50 -1.95 19.43 2.41
CA SER A 50 -2.47 19.85 1.09
C SER A 50 -3.93 20.33 1.04
N THR A 51 -4.73 20.09 2.09
CA THR A 51 -6.06 20.71 2.28
C THR A 51 -5.97 22.19 2.66
N CYS A 52 -4.91 22.57 3.38
CA CYS A 52 -4.40 23.93 3.35
C CYS A 52 -3.68 24.10 2.00
N LYS A 53 -4.45 24.24 0.91
CA LYS A 53 -3.97 24.80 -0.37
C LYS A 53 -3.54 26.27 -0.22
N VAL A 54 -2.95 26.63 0.92
CA VAL A 54 -2.02 27.74 0.95
C VAL A 54 -0.89 27.21 0.11
N ASN A 55 -0.82 27.69 -1.13
CA ASN A 55 0.40 27.75 -1.91
C ASN A 55 1.51 28.00 -0.88
N ILE A 56 2.29 26.98 -0.49
CA ILE A 56 3.40 27.11 0.46
C ILE A 56 4.49 27.85 -0.33
N GLN A 57 4.17 29.08 -0.72
CA GLN A 57 5.10 30.05 -1.21
C GLN A 57 6.13 30.18 -0.10
N ARG A 58 7.40 30.26 -0.49
CA ARG A 58 8.59 30.40 0.34
C ARG A 58 8.59 31.64 1.26
N GLN A 59 7.44 32.33 1.37
CA GLN A 59 7.26 33.64 1.96
C GLN A 59 6.95 33.61 3.47
N TYR A 60 6.40 32.50 4.00
CA TYR A 60 6.05 32.39 5.43
C TYR A 60 7.00 31.45 6.18
N ASP A 61 7.36 31.82 7.42
CA ASP A 61 8.08 30.95 8.33
C ASP A 61 7.12 29.95 8.97
N TRP A 62 6.81 28.88 8.23
CA TRP A 62 5.94 27.80 8.69
C TRP A 62 6.42 27.14 9.98
N VAL A 63 7.72 27.19 10.26
CA VAL A 63 8.25 26.64 11.51
C VAL A 63 7.70 27.41 12.71
N SER A 64 7.86 28.73 12.70
CA SER A 64 7.30 29.61 13.74
C SER A 64 5.78 29.52 13.85
N ILE A 65 5.07 29.32 12.73
CA ILE A 65 3.61 29.15 12.74
C ILE A 65 3.21 27.84 13.44
N ILE A 66 3.83 26.72 13.07
CA ILE A 66 3.55 25.41 13.67
C ILE A 66 3.92 25.43 15.15
N ASP A 67 5.10 25.98 15.50
CA ASP A 67 5.53 26.13 16.90
C ASP A 67 4.49 26.90 17.72
N ARG A 68 4.00 28.03 17.20
CA ARG A 68 2.97 28.82 17.88
C ARG A 68 1.65 28.08 18.03
N ILE A 69 1.24 27.32 17.01
CA ILE A 69 -0.01 26.55 17.05
C ILE A 69 0.09 25.42 18.08
N LEU A 70 1.19 24.67 18.08
CA LEU A 70 1.43 23.61 19.07
C LEU A 70 1.53 24.17 20.48
N LEU A 71 2.20 25.30 20.67
CA LEU A 71 2.31 25.99 21.97
C LEU A 71 0.95 26.44 22.51
N LEU A 72 0.05 26.91 21.64
CA LEU A 72 -1.29 27.37 22.02
C LEU A 72 -2.29 26.22 22.17
N HIS A 73 -1.96 25.02 21.71
CA HIS A 73 -2.85 23.88 21.78
C HIS A 73 -2.98 23.38 23.22
N LYS A 74 -4.21 23.33 23.73
CA LYS A 74 -4.53 22.92 25.12
C LYS A 74 -5.22 21.57 25.20
N GLY A 75 -5.69 21.05 24.07
CA GLY A 75 -6.33 19.74 23.97
C GLY A 75 -5.33 18.58 23.85
N SER A 76 -5.84 17.36 23.91
CA SER A 76 -5.05 16.17 23.56
C SER A 76 -5.09 15.97 22.04
N ILE A 77 -3.92 16.04 21.40
CA ILE A 77 -3.79 15.72 19.98
C ILE A 77 -3.77 14.19 19.83
N THR A 78 -4.80 13.63 19.20
CA THR A 78 -4.87 12.19 18.90
C THR A 78 -4.50 11.91 17.45
N LYS A 79 -4.70 12.87 16.55
CA LYS A 79 -4.33 12.78 15.13
C LYS A 79 -3.49 13.96 14.71
N PHE A 80 -2.30 13.67 14.20
CA PHE A 80 -1.38 14.67 13.67
C PHE A 80 -0.99 14.33 12.24
N SER A 81 -1.11 15.30 11.33
CA SER A 81 -0.66 15.17 9.95
C SER A 81 0.16 16.39 9.55
N LEU A 82 1.32 16.18 8.95
CA LEU A 82 2.18 17.25 8.47
C LEU A 82 2.78 16.91 7.10
N THR A 83 2.63 17.83 6.14
CA THR A 83 3.40 17.85 4.89
C THR A 83 4.50 18.89 4.99
N ILE A 84 5.73 18.45 4.76
CA ILE A 84 6.96 19.21 4.84
C ILE A 84 7.38 19.48 3.40
N ALA A 85 7.08 20.68 2.90
CA ALA A 85 7.32 21.07 1.51
C ALA A 85 8.67 21.78 1.28
N ASP A 86 9.42 22.03 2.35
CA ASP A 86 10.71 22.71 2.30
C ASP A 86 11.67 22.09 3.33
N LEU A 87 12.89 21.78 2.91
CA LEU A 87 13.96 21.26 3.78
C LEU A 87 14.21 22.14 5.02
N ARG A 88 13.98 23.45 4.92
CA ARG A 88 14.10 24.38 6.06
C ARG A 88 13.12 24.06 7.19
N MET A 89 11.97 23.47 6.88
CA MET A 89 10.99 23.05 7.89
C MET A 89 11.49 21.88 8.72
N CYS A 90 12.47 21.10 8.23
CA CYS A 90 13.02 19.96 8.96
C CYS A 90 13.62 20.34 10.31
N ARG A 91 14.08 21.59 10.47
CA ARG A 91 14.62 22.11 11.74
C ARG A 91 13.61 22.08 12.90
N GLY A 92 12.31 22.10 12.60
CA GLY A 92 11.24 22.07 13.62
C GLY A 92 10.76 20.67 13.98
N ILE A 93 11.05 19.65 13.14
CA ILE A 93 10.47 18.31 13.27
C ILE A 93 10.78 17.68 14.63
N ASP A 94 12.02 17.82 15.11
CA ASP A 94 12.43 17.27 16.40
C ASP A 94 11.59 17.87 17.53
N ASN A 95 11.40 19.19 17.55
CA ASN A 95 10.60 19.88 18.55
C ASN A 95 9.12 19.47 18.46
N TRP A 96 8.58 19.33 17.25
CA TRP A 96 7.18 18.94 17.06
C TRP A 96 6.93 17.51 17.51
N LEU A 97 7.78 16.56 17.12
CA LEU A 97 7.64 15.17 17.55
C LEU A 97 7.92 15.01 19.04
N TYR A 98 8.85 15.78 19.61
CA TYR A 98 9.04 15.84 21.05
C TYR A 98 7.79 16.34 21.78
N PHE A 99 7.17 17.44 21.32
CA PHE A 99 5.90 17.91 21.86
C PHE A 99 4.81 16.84 21.76
N LEU A 100 4.68 16.20 20.61
CA LEU A 100 3.70 15.14 20.36
C LEU A 100 3.97 13.89 21.21
N SER A 101 5.20 13.63 21.64
CA SER A 101 5.51 12.54 22.57
C SER A 101 4.94 12.74 23.97
N ASN A 102 4.63 13.99 24.34
CA ASN A 102 3.86 14.30 25.54
C ASN A 102 2.35 14.30 25.30
N CYS A 103 1.91 13.99 24.07
CA CYS A 103 0.51 13.87 23.67
C CYS A 103 0.13 12.39 23.47
N HIS A 104 -1.16 12.07 23.61
CA HIS A 104 -1.67 10.72 23.34
C HIS A 104 -1.95 10.52 21.84
N VAL A 105 -0.93 10.67 20.99
CA VAL A 105 -1.10 10.58 19.52
C VAL A 105 -1.36 9.13 19.11
N GLU A 106 -2.48 8.90 18.43
CA GLU A 106 -2.90 7.61 17.90
C GLU A 106 -2.66 7.48 16.39
N GLU A 107 -2.78 8.57 15.64
CA GLU A 107 -2.56 8.59 14.19
C GLU A 107 -1.52 9.66 13.82
N LEU A 108 -0.41 9.22 13.22
CA LEU A 108 0.63 10.11 12.72
C LEU A 108 0.79 9.97 11.20
N THR A 109 0.79 11.10 10.51
CA THR A 109 1.11 11.21 9.08
C THR A 109 2.21 12.23 8.87
N LEU A 110 3.35 11.82 8.29
CA LEU A 110 4.42 12.73 7.88
C LEU A 110 4.74 12.53 6.40
N CYS A 111 4.66 13.60 5.61
CA CYS A 111 4.98 13.59 4.19
C CYS A 111 6.11 14.57 3.90
N PHE A 112 7.23 14.11 3.38
CA PHE A 112 8.36 14.95 2.96
C PHE A 112 8.29 15.16 1.45
N ASP A 113 7.85 16.33 0.99
CA ASP A 113 7.64 16.64 -0.43
C ASP A 113 8.95 17.02 -1.15
N PHE A 114 9.96 16.18 -0.98
CA PHE A 114 11.27 16.31 -1.62
C PHE A 114 11.87 14.90 -1.83
N PRO A 115 11.51 14.24 -2.94
CA PRO A 115 11.87 12.85 -3.22
C PRO A 115 13.38 12.57 -3.26
N ASP A 116 14.24 13.56 -3.46
CA ASP A 116 15.67 13.30 -3.64
C ASP A 116 16.46 13.25 -2.32
N SER A 117 16.07 14.02 -1.29
CA SER A 117 16.93 14.21 -0.10
C SER A 117 16.72 13.18 1.03
N HIS A 118 15.53 12.57 1.14
CA HIS A 118 15.16 11.59 2.19
C HIS A 118 15.80 11.86 3.57
N PRO A 119 15.32 12.87 4.31
CA PRO A 119 15.90 13.27 5.59
C PRO A 119 15.68 12.18 6.63
N VAL A 120 16.62 12.04 7.57
CA VAL A 120 16.45 11.13 8.71
C VAL A 120 15.27 11.61 9.54
N ILE A 121 14.29 10.72 9.73
CA ILE A 121 13.12 10.99 10.56
C ILE A 121 13.56 11.01 12.03
N SER A 122 13.08 12.00 12.78
CA SER A 122 13.45 12.21 14.18
C SER A 122 13.28 10.96 15.05
N GLN A 123 14.20 10.77 15.98
CA GLN A 123 14.12 9.69 16.97
C GLN A 123 12.89 9.80 17.89
N PHE A 124 12.34 11.01 18.07
CA PHE A 124 11.14 11.24 18.88
C PHE A 124 9.89 10.59 18.28
N LEU A 125 9.90 10.21 16.99
CA LEU A 125 8.85 9.38 16.42
C LEU A 125 8.68 8.05 17.19
N PHE A 126 9.78 7.46 17.63
CA PHE A 126 9.81 6.14 18.26
C PHE A 126 9.43 6.17 19.76
N THR A 127 9.18 7.35 20.31
CA THR A 127 8.68 7.51 21.70
C THR A 127 7.16 7.64 21.77
N LEU A 128 6.47 7.66 20.63
CA LEU A 128 5.00 7.74 20.54
C LEU A 128 4.36 6.37 20.86
N ASP A 129 4.02 6.13 22.12
CA ASP A 129 3.57 4.84 22.66
C ASP A 129 2.10 4.49 22.35
N ARG A 130 1.27 5.50 22.04
CA ARG A 130 -0.17 5.31 21.72
C ARG A 130 -0.47 5.11 20.23
N LEU A 131 0.54 5.10 19.36
CA LEU A 131 0.32 5.01 17.92
C LEU A 131 -0.41 3.73 17.52
N THR A 132 -1.52 3.92 16.80
CA THR A 132 -2.31 2.88 16.13
C THR A 132 -2.14 2.92 14.62
N ARG A 133 -1.83 4.10 14.04
CA ARG A 133 -1.57 4.27 12.61
C ARG A 133 -0.34 5.14 12.37
N LEU A 134 0.57 4.66 11.53
CA LEU A 134 1.73 5.39 11.07
C LEU A 134 1.75 5.44 9.55
N PHE A 135 1.71 6.65 8.99
CA PHE A 135 1.76 6.90 7.55
C PHE A 135 2.96 7.80 7.25
N LEU A 136 3.91 7.31 6.48
CA LEU A 136 5.13 8.05 6.13
C LEU A 136 5.32 8.08 4.61
N VAL A 137 5.66 9.25 4.08
CA VAL A 137 5.97 9.45 2.66
C VAL A 137 7.32 10.13 2.53
N TYR A 138 8.26 9.46 1.88
CA TYR A 138 9.68 9.81 1.81
C TYR A 138 10.34 9.92 3.20
N GLY A 139 11.64 10.19 3.23
CA GLY A 139 12.44 10.19 4.46
C GLY A 139 13.18 8.88 4.71
N GLU A 140 14.05 8.89 5.71
CA GLU A 140 14.83 7.73 6.14
C GLU A 140 14.46 7.35 7.57
N LEU A 141 13.94 6.13 7.74
CA LEU A 141 13.52 5.60 9.03
C LEU A 141 14.68 4.83 9.66
N LYS A 142 15.22 5.35 10.77
CA LYS A 142 16.30 4.72 11.55
C LYS A 142 15.85 4.46 12.98
N PRO A 143 15.25 3.29 13.28
CA PRO A 143 14.85 2.93 14.63
C PRO A 143 16.07 2.90 15.56
N PRO A 144 16.10 3.68 16.66
CA PRO A 144 17.22 3.66 17.60
C PRO A 144 17.28 2.30 18.34
N PRO A 145 18.45 1.91 18.88
CA PRO A 145 18.59 0.67 19.66
C PRO A 145 17.64 0.60 20.87
N THR A 146 17.26 1.77 21.41
CA THR A 146 16.33 1.92 22.53
C THR A 146 14.85 1.71 22.15
N PHE A 147 14.53 1.61 20.85
CA PHE A 147 13.16 1.41 20.38
C PHE A 147 12.62 0.07 20.86
N ARG A 148 11.60 0.13 21.71
CA ARG A 148 10.94 -1.06 22.30
C ARG A 148 9.84 -1.63 21.42
N GLY A 149 9.40 -0.89 20.40
CA GLY A 149 8.27 -1.26 19.56
C GLY A 149 7.09 -0.31 19.70
N PHE A 150 6.19 -0.38 18.73
CA PHE A 150 4.87 0.24 18.84
C PHE A 150 3.85 -0.82 19.22
N GLU A 151 3.56 -0.92 20.52
CA GLU A 151 2.71 -1.99 21.07
C GLU A 151 1.26 -1.94 20.58
N ARG A 152 0.81 -0.78 20.12
CA ARG A 152 -0.58 -0.51 19.68
C ARG A 152 -0.74 -0.32 18.19
N LEU A 153 0.35 -0.42 17.41
CA LEU A 153 0.32 -0.12 15.98
C LEU A 153 -0.46 -1.21 15.24
N ILE A 154 -1.56 -0.80 14.62
CA ILE A 154 -2.46 -1.67 13.84
C ILE A 154 -2.17 -1.51 12.35
N ARG A 155 -1.79 -0.31 11.90
CA ARG A 155 -1.62 0.02 10.49
C ARG A 155 -0.34 0.79 10.22
N LEU A 156 0.44 0.29 9.28
CA LEU A 156 1.67 0.90 8.80
C LEU A 156 1.57 1.13 7.29
N ASP A 157 1.72 2.38 6.87
CA ASP A 157 1.85 2.73 5.46
C ASP A 157 3.18 3.49 5.24
N LEU A 158 4.08 2.93 4.43
CA LEU A 158 5.38 3.54 4.08
C LEU A 158 5.46 3.72 2.57
N PHE A 159 5.62 4.94 2.09
CA PHE A 159 5.72 5.28 0.67
C PHE A 159 7.07 5.94 0.37
N ASN A 160 7.93 5.24 -0.36
CA ASN A 160 9.30 5.64 -0.69
C ASN A 160 10.13 6.04 0.54
N VAL A 161 9.88 5.39 1.68
CA VAL A 161 10.67 5.57 2.89
C VAL A 161 11.91 4.68 2.81
N CYS A 162 13.09 5.26 3.00
CA CYS A 162 14.34 4.52 3.09
C CYS A 162 14.43 3.80 4.43
N ILE A 163 14.57 2.48 4.41
CA ILE A 163 14.84 1.63 5.57
C ILE A 163 15.56 0.37 5.10
N SER A 164 16.59 -0.09 5.81
CA SER A 164 17.26 -1.34 5.43
C SER A 164 16.37 -2.56 5.72
N ALA A 165 16.61 -3.67 5.02
CA ALA A 165 15.84 -4.91 5.23
C ALA A 165 15.91 -5.43 6.68
N GLY A 166 17.08 -5.33 7.31
CA GLY A 166 17.29 -5.75 8.70
C GLY A 166 16.56 -4.86 9.71
N GLU A 167 16.61 -3.54 9.52
CA GLU A 167 15.87 -2.58 10.35
C GLU A 167 14.37 -2.74 10.18
N PHE A 168 13.88 -2.94 8.95
CA PHE A 168 12.46 -3.16 8.69
C PHE A 168 11.95 -4.41 9.40
N LYS A 169 12.67 -5.53 9.27
CA LYS A 169 12.36 -6.77 9.99
C LYS A 169 12.27 -6.55 11.50
N SER A 170 13.29 -5.93 12.09
CA SER A 170 13.36 -5.63 13.54
C SER A 170 12.25 -4.68 13.99
N PHE A 171 11.89 -3.71 13.15
CA PHE A 171 10.81 -2.77 13.40
C PHE A 171 9.45 -3.48 13.45
N ILE A 172 9.14 -4.31 12.46
CA ILE A 172 7.86 -5.03 12.36
C ILE A 172 7.71 -6.06 13.49
N SER A 173 8.77 -6.80 13.83
CA SER A 173 8.71 -7.80 14.91
C SER A 173 8.40 -7.20 16.29
N LYS A 174 8.60 -5.88 16.44
CA LYS A 174 8.27 -5.13 17.67
C LYS A 174 6.89 -4.47 17.63
N CYS A 175 6.05 -4.80 16.65
CA CYS A 175 4.68 -4.27 16.50
C CYS A 175 3.66 -5.43 16.55
N PRO A 176 3.31 -5.96 17.74
CA PRO A 176 2.58 -7.22 17.88
C PRO A 176 1.11 -7.16 17.40
N LEU A 177 0.49 -5.99 17.38
CA LEU A 177 -0.91 -5.79 16.96
C LEU A 177 -1.06 -5.39 15.49
N LEU A 178 0.01 -5.47 14.70
CA LEU A 178 0.02 -4.99 13.33
C LEU A 178 -0.84 -5.87 12.42
N GLU A 179 -1.92 -5.32 11.89
CA GLU A 179 -2.88 -6.03 11.03
C GLU A 179 -2.76 -5.63 9.55
N TYR A 180 -2.23 -4.44 9.28
CA TYR A 180 -2.17 -3.87 7.93
C TYR A 180 -0.80 -3.27 7.65
N ILE A 181 -0.19 -3.70 6.56
CA ILE A 181 1.04 -3.11 6.03
C ILE A 181 0.84 -2.73 4.56
N LYS A 182 1.18 -1.50 4.21
CA LYS A 182 1.34 -1.06 2.83
C LYS A 182 2.71 -0.43 2.63
N LEU A 183 3.46 -0.97 1.69
CA LEU A 183 4.80 -0.51 1.33
C LEU A 183 4.81 -0.12 -0.14
N GLU A 184 5.31 1.07 -0.43
CA GLU A 184 5.75 1.45 -1.77
C GLU A 184 7.22 1.86 -1.65
N SER A 185 8.07 1.34 -2.50
CA SER A 185 9.51 1.50 -2.36
C SER A 185 10.18 1.44 -3.73
N PHE A 186 10.44 2.61 -4.29
CA PHE A 186 11.08 2.80 -5.60
C PHE A 186 12.46 3.44 -5.47
N GLY A 187 13.26 3.32 -6.53
CA GLY A 187 14.59 3.92 -6.59
C GLY A 187 15.73 3.01 -6.09
N PRO A 188 16.96 3.54 -5.99
CA PRO A 188 18.16 2.76 -5.69
C PRO A 188 18.25 2.30 -4.22
N ARG A 189 17.60 3.02 -3.30
CA ARG A 189 17.52 2.68 -1.86
C ARG A 189 16.27 1.88 -1.50
N ALA A 190 15.59 1.32 -2.49
CA ALA A 190 14.37 0.56 -2.28
C ALA A 190 14.65 -0.71 -1.46
N ILE A 191 13.81 -0.99 -0.46
CA ILE A 191 13.82 -2.28 0.22
C ILE A 191 13.35 -3.36 -0.76
N ALA A 192 14.19 -4.36 -0.97
CA ALA A 192 13.93 -5.42 -1.94
C ALA A 192 13.96 -6.84 -1.35
N ASN A 193 14.47 -6.98 -0.13
CA ASN A 193 14.40 -8.22 0.65
C ASN A 193 13.47 -7.97 1.84
N ILE A 194 12.35 -8.67 1.87
CA ILE A 194 11.29 -8.43 2.85
C ILE A 194 11.11 -9.68 3.70
N GLU A 195 11.34 -9.55 5.00
CA GLU A 195 11.04 -10.59 5.98
C GLU A 195 10.01 -10.04 6.96
N ILE A 196 8.87 -10.71 7.08
CA ILE A 196 7.76 -10.26 7.90
C ILE A 196 7.48 -11.29 8.99
N ASP A 197 7.54 -10.79 10.22
CA ASP A 197 7.21 -11.51 11.44
C ASP A 197 6.14 -10.70 12.18
N ALA A 198 4.88 -10.96 11.86
CA ALA A 198 3.72 -10.18 12.31
C ALA A 198 2.50 -11.11 12.47
N PRO A 199 2.25 -11.67 13.68
CA PRO A 199 1.28 -12.76 13.89
C PRO A 199 -0.16 -12.37 13.55
N ASN A 200 -0.51 -11.08 13.69
CA ASN A 200 -1.85 -10.57 13.47
C ASN A 200 -2.05 -9.94 12.08
N LEU A 201 -1.06 -10.05 11.17
CA LEU A 201 -1.11 -9.41 9.87
C LEU A 201 -2.20 -10.06 8.99
N LYS A 202 -3.18 -9.25 8.56
CA LYS A 202 -4.29 -9.65 7.68
C LYS A 202 -4.13 -9.13 6.26
N PHE A 203 -3.53 -7.95 6.10
CA PHE A 203 -3.32 -7.32 4.80
C PHE A 203 -1.86 -6.93 4.59
N PHE A 204 -1.30 -7.34 3.45
CA PHE A 204 0.03 -6.93 3.02
C PHE A 204 0.02 -6.41 1.58
N SER A 205 0.47 -5.18 1.39
CA SER A 205 0.68 -4.60 0.07
C SER A 205 2.14 -4.20 -0.12
N TYR A 206 2.73 -4.57 -1.25
CA TYR A 206 4.05 -4.10 -1.65
C TYR A 206 4.08 -3.62 -3.11
N ARG A 207 4.63 -2.43 -3.33
CA ARG A 207 4.96 -1.91 -4.67
C ARG A 207 6.43 -1.55 -4.72
N GLY A 208 7.19 -2.18 -5.62
CA GLY A 208 8.61 -1.90 -5.73
C GLY A 208 9.38 -3.02 -6.42
N ARG A 209 10.71 -2.94 -6.33
CA ARG A 209 11.60 -4.00 -6.82
C ARG A 209 11.75 -5.07 -5.74
N LEU A 210 11.22 -6.26 -5.97
CA LEU A 210 11.32 -7.38 -5.03
C LEU A 210 12.36 -8.40 -5.50
N HIS A 211 13.34 -8.71 -4.65
CA HIS A 211 14.25 -9.83 -4.84
C HIS A 211 13.81 -11.06 -4.04
N SER A 212 13.43 -10.87 -2.78
CA SER A 212 12.97 -11.97 -1.92
C SER A 212 11.89 -11.51 -0.94
N ILE A 213 10.98 -12.43 -0.62
CA ILE A 213 9.96 -12.23 0.41
C ILE A 213 9.80 -13.49 1.25
N CYS A 214 9.69 -13.32 2.56
CA CYS A 214 9.51 -14.40 3.52
C CYS A 214 8.53 -13.99 4.62
N PHE A 215 7.60 -14.91 4.91
CA PHE A 215 6.53 -14.79 5.89
C PHE A 215 6.79 -15.82 6.99
N LYS A 216 7.20 -15.38 8.18
CA LYS A 216 7.54 -16.27 9.30
C LYS A 216 6.31 -16.62 10.12
N ASN A 217 5.87 -15.72 11.00
CA ASN A 217 4.68 -15.88 11.83
C ASN A 217 3.59 -14.93 11.31
N THR A 218 3.02 -15.22 10.15
CA THR A 218 2.03 -14.36 9.46
C THR A 218 0.88 -15.22 8.95
N LEU A 219 0.36 -16.07 9.84
CA LEU A 219 -0.57 -17.13 9.50
C LEU A 219 -1.98 -16.61 9.19
N LEU A 220 -2.33 -15.39 9.63
CA LEU A 220 -3.63 -14.76 9.45
C LEU A 220 -3.72 -13.88 8.20
N LEU A 221 -2.73 -13.95 7.29
CA LEU A 221 -2.73 -13.14 6.09
C LEU A 221 -3.87 -13.56 5.16
N GLU A 222 -4.81 -12.64 4.92
CA GLU A 222 -6.05 -12.87 4.15
C GLU A 222 -5.97 -12.29 2.73
N GLU A 223 -5.34 -11.12 2.61
CA GLU A 223 -5.24 -10.38 1.36
C GLU A 223 -3.82 -9.86 1.12
N MET A 224 -3.43 -9.92 -0.14
CA MET A 224 -2.12 -9.48 -0.59
C MET A 224 -2.19 -8.77 -1.93
N ALA A 225 -1.53 -7.64 -2.03
CA ALA A 225 -1.47 -6.84 -3.23
C ALA A 225 -0.03 -6.52 -3.65
N PHE A 226 0.33 -6.82 -4.90
CA PHE A 226 1.66 -6.56 -5.43
C PHE A 226 1.67 -5.67 -6.65
N LEU A 227 2.68 -4.82 -6.72
CA LEU A 227 3.22 -4.29 -7.97
C LEU A 227 4.67 -4.76 -8.04
N ALA A 228 4.92 -5.80 -8.83
CA ALA A 228 6.27 -6.26 -9.08
C ALA A 228 6.87 -5.36 -10.18
N GLY A 229 7.91 -4.61 -9.86
CA GLY A 229 8.65 -3.83 -10.85
C GLY A 229 10.02 -4.44 -11.06
N GLY A 230 10.24 -5.16 -12.17
CA GLY A 230 11.56 -5.33 -12.81
C GLY A 230 12.74 -5.67 -11.90
N GLY A 231 12.60 -6.69 -11.04
CA GLY A 231 13.71 -7.27 -10.30
C GLY A 231 14.57 -8.19 -11.19
N SER A 232 15.89 -8.18 -11.02
CA SER A 232 16.78 -9.18 -11.61
C SER A 232 16.39 -10.57 -11.12
N GLY A 233 16.27 -11.54 -12.03
CA GLY A 233 15.76 -12.90 -11.80
C GLY A 233 16.61 -13.80 -10.91
N GLY A 234 16.88 -13.38 -9.67
CA GLY A 234 17.57 -14.17 -8.66
C GLY A 234 16.59 -14.78 -7.64
N GLY A 235 16.50 -16.12 -7.65
CA GLY A 235 16.27 -16.91 -6.44
C GLY A 235 14.91 -16.85 -5.74
N VAL A 236 13.83 -16.44 -6.41
CA VAL A 236 12.48 -16.61 -5.82
C VAL A 236 12.23 -18.11 -5.62
N PRO A 237 11.95 -18.57 -4.38
CA PRO A 237 11.74 -19.99 -4.13
C PRO A 237 10.49 -20.48 -4.86
N LYS A 238 10.43 -21.77 -5.23
CA LYS A 238 9.25 -22.35 -5.88
C LYS A 238 7.98 -22.23 -5.04
N LYS A 239 8.14 -22.20 -3.71
CA LYS A 239 7.10 -22.09 -2.68
C LYS A 239 7.71 -21.39 -1.47
N LEU A 240 6.90 -20.63 -0.74
CA LEU A 240 7.29 -20.06 0.54
C LEU A 240 7.54 -21.17 1.58
N PRO A 241 8.34 -20.91 2.62
CA PRO A 241 8.59 -21.90 3.68
C PRO A 241 7.32 -22.35 4.40
N ASN A 242 6.35 -21.46 4.55
CA ASN A 242 5.08 -21.69 5.25
C ASN A 242 3.91 -21.46 4.30
N ASP A 243 2.88 -22.30 4.42
CA ASP A 243 1.62 -22.14 3.69
C ASP A 243 0.78 -21.00 4.27
N LEU A 244 0.29 -20.14 3.38
CA LEU A 244 -0.61 -19.03 3.67
C LEU A 244 -2.05 -19.55 3.72
N ASN A 245 -2.38 -20.26 4.79
CA ASN A 245 -3.63 -21.03 4.90
C ASN A 245 -4.92 -20.18 5.01
N HIS A 246 -4.81 -18.88 5.30
CA HIS A 246 -5.95 -17.95 5.36
C HIS A 246 -5.98 -17.02 4.14
N MET A 247 -5.06 -17.19 3.19
CA MET A 247 -4.94 -16.32 2.04
C MET A 247 -6.03 -16.63 1.02
N HIS A 248 -6.99 -15.72 0.89
CA HIS A 248 -8.16 -15.88 0.03
C HIS A 248 -8.11 -15.00 -1.22
N HIS A 249 -7.46 -13.83 -1.13
CA HIS A 249 -7.46 -12.82 -2.19
C HIS A 249 -6.04 -12.40 -2.55
N LEU A 250 -5.59 -12.77 -3.75
CA LEU A 250 -4.29 -12.36 -4.28
C LEU A 250 -4.48 -11.39 -5.44
N CYS A 251 -3.88 -10.21 -5.35
CA CYS A 251 -3.95 -9.18 -6.38
C CYS A 251 -2.56 -8.78 -6.87
N PHE A 252 -2.36 -8.77 -8.18
CA PHE A 252 -1.23 -8.15 -8.85
C PHE A 252 -1.72 -6.92 -9.61
N TRP A 253 -1.45 -5.73 -9.10
CA TRP A 253 -1.89 -4.46 -9.67
C TRP A 253 -1.20 -4.09 -10.97
N ILE A 254 0.03 -4.55 -11.17
CA ILE A 254 0.77 -4.52 -12.43
C ILE A 254 1.72 -5.72 -12.40
N MET A 255 1.68 -6.55 -13.45
CA MET A 255 2.53 -7.72 -13.59
C MET A 255 3.02 -7.86 -15.04
N ASN A 256 4.33 -7.90 -15.22
CA ASN A 256 4.98 -8.17 -16.49
C ASN A 256 5.20 -9.68 -16.67
N LEU A 257 4.23 -10.31 -17.32
CA LEU A 257 4.26 -11.74 -17.68
C LEU A 257 5.37 -12.09 -18.69
N SER A 258 6.03 -11.09 -19.28
CA SER A 258 7.21 -11.28 -20.15
C SER A 258 8.52 -11.44 -19.34
N THR A 259 8.47 -11.47 -18.01
CA THR A 259 9.68 -11.60 -17.17
C THR A 259 9.58 -12.82 -16.25
N ILE A 260 10.61 -13.66 -16.27
CA ILE A 260 10.67 -14.88 -15.43
C ILE A 260 10.62 -14.53 -13.94
N ALA A 261 11.22 -13.42 -13.53
CA ALA A 261 11.24 -12.99 -12.13
C ALA A 261 9.82 -12.76 -11.57
N GLU A 262 9.00 -11.99 -12.29
CA GLU A 262 7.64 -11.67 -11.85
C GLU A 262 6.72 -12.88 -11.94
N VAL A 263 6.83 -13.68 -13.00
CA VAL A 263 6.11 -14.96 -13.14
C VAL A 263 6.46 -15.91 -12.00
N SER A 264 7.75 -16.07 -11.68
CA SER A 264 8.20 -16.93 -10.57
C SER A 264 7.68 -16.46 -9.22
N CYS A 265 7.64 -15.14 -9.00
CA CYS A 265 7.03 -14.54 -7.81
C CYS A 265 5.53 -14.86 -7.71
N ALA A 266 4.78 -14.66 -8.78
CA ALA A 266 3.36 -14.98 -8.79
C ALA A 266 3.10 -16.47 -8.53
N LEU A 267 3.84 -17.36 -9.21
CA LEU A 267 3.71 -18.80 -9.01
C LEU A 267 4.10 -19.25 -7.61
N CYS A 268 5.15 -18.66 -7.02
CA CYS A 268 5.54 -18.92 -5.63
C CYS A 268 4.38 -18.62 -4.67
N LEU A 269 3.76 -17.44 -4.80
CA LEU A 269 2.65 -17.00 -3.95
C LEU A 269 1.39 -17.86 -4.16
N ILE A 270 1.05 -18.14 -5.42
CA ILE A 270 -0.08 -19.00 -5.78
C ILE A 270 0.10 -20.41 -5.18
N ARG A 271 1.29 -21.02 -5.34
CA ARG A 271 1.62 -22.35 -4.79
C ARG A 271 1.64 -22.39 -3.27
N SER A 272 1.84 -21.25 -2.62
CA SER A 272 1.87 -21.13 -1.16
C SER A 272 0.51 -20.77 -0.57
N SER A 273 -0.54 -20.62 -1.40
CA SER A 273 -1.87 -20.16 -0.98
C SER A 273 -2.92 -21.24 -1.28
N PRO A 274 -2.96 -22.36 -0.52
CA PRO A 274 -3.81 -23.52 -0.84
C PRO A 274 -5.33 -23.22 -0.82
N LYS A 275 -5.77 -22.18 -0.07
CA LYS A 275 -7.17 -21.76 0.03
C LYS A 275 -7.50 -20.50 -0.78
N LEU A 276 -6.67 -20.19 -1.77
CA LEU A 276 -6.88 -19.01 -2.63
C LEU A 276 -8.22 -19.12 -3.38
N GLN A 277 -9.08 -18.10 -3.23
CA GLN A 277 -10.41 -18.06 -3.84
C GLN A 277 -10.49 -17.09 -5.02
N SER A 278 -9.74 -15.98 -4.95
CA SER A 278 -9.73 -14.96 -6.00
C SER A 278 -8.31 -14.55 -6.37
N LEU A 279 -8.03 -14.57 -7.67
CA LEU A 279 -6.81 -14.06 -8.27
C LEU A 279 -7.15 -12.89 -9.20
N LYS A 280 -6.58 -11.72 -8.93
CA LYS A 280 -6.70 -10.53 -9.79
C LYS A 280 -5.34 -10.15 -10.34
N ILE A 281 -5.22 -9.96 -11.65
CA ILE A 281 -3.98 -9.57 -12.31
C ILE A 281 -4.28 -8.40 -13.25
N THR A 282 -3.41 -7.39 -13.26
CA THR A 282 -3.41 -6.39 -14.32
C THR A 282 -2.10 -6.56 -15.08
N ALA A 283 -2.19 -7.04 -16.32
CA ALA A 283 -1.04 -7.32 -17.15
C ALA A 283 -0.35 -6.01 -17.55
N LEU A 284 0.97 -6.00 -17.50
CA LEU A 284 1.78 -4.98 -18.15
C LEU A 284 1.99 -5.44 -19.59
N GLY A 285 1.39 -4.73 -20.55
CA GLY A 285 1.55 -5.06 -21.97
C GLY A 285 3.01 -4.97 -22.46
N LEU A 286 3.21 -5.20 -23.77
CA LEU A 286 4.54 -5.27 -24.39
C LEU A 286 5.47 -4.11 -24.03
N ARG A 287 6.55 -4.44 -23.30
CA ARG A 287 7.70 -3.55 -23.09
C ARG A 287 8.99 -4.10 -23.71
N ASN A 288 9.25 -5.40 -23.54
CA ASN A 288 10.51 -6.03 -23.93
C ASN A 288 10.21 -7.27 -24.80
N PRO A 289 10.15 -7.12 -26.12
CA PRO A 289 9.80 -8.22 -27.02
C PRO A 289 10.82 -9.36 -27.00
N GLU A 290 12.10 -9.09 -26.70
CA GLU A 290 13.13 -10.14 -26.65
C GLU A 290 12.90 -11.21 -25.56
N ASN A 291 12.11 -10.92 -24.53
CA ASN A 291 11.89 -11.84 -23.41
C ASN A 291 10.62 -12.69 -23.55
N LEU A 292 9.83 -12.49 -24.61
CA LEU A 292 8.53 -13.17 -24.77
C LEU A 292 8.70 -14.68 -24.88
N GLU A 293 9.61 -15.14 -25.73
CA GLU A 293 9.80 -16.57 -25.98
C GLU A 293 10.33 -17.28 -24.73
N THR A 294 11.34 -16.72 -24.09
CA THR A 294 11.93 -17.28 -22.86
C THR A 294 10.94 -17.31 -21.71
N ALA A 295 10.12 -16.27 -21.53
CA ALA A 295 9.06 -16.26 -20.52
C ALA A 295 7.96 -17.30 -20.84
N ALA A 296 7.53 -17.40 -22.10
CA ALA A 296 6.53 -18.39 -22.50
C ALA A 296 7.01 -19.84 -22.32
N GLN A 297 8.26 -20.14 -22.72
CA GLN A 297 8.88 -21.45 -22.51
C GLN A 297 8.98 -21.79 -21.01
N PHE A 298 9.37 -20.81 -20.18
CA PHE A 298 9.42 -20.99 -18.74
C PHE A 298 8.04 -21.36 -18.17
N ILE A 299 6.98 -20.64 -18.57
CA ILE A 299 5.60 -20.90 -18.11
C ILE A 299 5.11 -22.28 -18.58
N LYS A 300 5.36 -22.65 -19.84
CA LYS A 300 5.04 -23.97 -20.39
C LYS A 300 5.69 -25.09 -19.54
N ALA A 301 6.96 -24.94 -19.20
CA ALA A 301 7.66 -25.89 -18.33
C ALA A 301 7.05 -26.00 -16.91
N GLN A 302 6.28 -25.00 -16.44
CA GLN A 302 5.57 -25.08 -15.16
C GLN A 302 4.27 -25.90 -15.25
N GLN A 303 3.72 -26.15 -16.45
CA GLN A 303 2.52 -26.97 -16.62
C GLN A 303 2.78 -28.45 -16.29
N GLU A 304 4.03 -28.90 -16.37
CA GLU A 304 4.45 -30.24 -15.94
C GLU A 304 4.54 -30.37 -14.40
N CYS A 305 4.63 -29.24 -13.68
CA CYS A 305 4.53 -29.26 -12.23
C CYS A 305 3.06 -29.42 -11.86
N GLU A 306 2.71 -30.49 -11.14
CA GLU A 306 1.36 -30.73 -10.61
C GLU A 306 0.93 -29.60 -9.64
N ILE A 307 0.42 -28.50 -10.19
CA ILE A 307 -0.22 -27.43 -9.41
C ILE A 307 -1.71 -27.77 -9.37
N THR A 308 -2.26 -27.85 -8.16
CA THR A 308 -3.71 -27.99 -7.96
C THR A 308 -4.23 -26.78 -7.19
N LEU A 309 -5.15 -26.03 -7.80
CA LEU A 309 -5.78 -24.85 -7.20
C LEU A 309 -7.24 -25.19 -6.87
N SER A 310 -7.43 -25.95 -5.81
CA SER A 310 -8.71 -26.58 -5.45
C SER A 310 -9.78 -25.62 -4.95
N CYS A 311 -9.40 -24.42 -4.50
CA CYS A 311 -10.33 -23.41 -3.99
C CYS A 311 -10.48 -22.19 -4.91
N LEU A 312 -9.73 -22.11 -6.02
CA LEU A 312 -9.71 -20.92 -6.85
C LEU A 312 -10.99 -20.83 -7.69
N GLU A 313 -11.89 -19.92 -7.30
CA GLU A 313 -13.19 -19.75 -7.93
C GLU A 313 -13.22 -18.65 -8.99
N ASN A 314 -12.44 -17.58 -8.78
CA ASN A 314 -12.52 -16.37 -9.60
C ASN A 314 -11.15 -15.90 -10.05
N ILE A 315 -10.97 -15.78 -11.36
CA ILE A 315 -9.79 -15.17 -11.98
C ILE A 315 -10.24 -13.92 -12.75
N ASN A 316 -9.65 -12.76 -12.45
CA ASN A 316 -9.87 -11.53 -13.20
C ASN A 316 -8.54 -11.00 -13.71
N ILE A 317 -8.40 -10.87 -15.04
CA ILE A 317 -7.19 -10.35 -15.67
C ILE A 317 -7.55 -9.10 -16.46
N ARG A 318 -6.86 -7.98 -16.18
CA ARG A 318 -7.06 -6.69 -16.83
C ARG A 318 -5.89 -6.34 -17.72
N ASN A 319 -6.16 -5.45 -18.69
CA ASN A 319 -5.16 -4.93 -19.63
C ASN A 319 -4.46 -6.06 -20.42
N PHE A 320 -5.21 -7.10 -20.78
CA PHE A 320 -4.70 -8.31 -21.42
C PHE A 320 -4.38 -8.05 -22.89
N SER A 321 -3.15 -8.34 -23.31
CA SER A 321 -2.70 -8.16 -24.68
C SER A 321 -2.81 -9.43 -25.53
N GLY A 322 -2.93 -10.62 -24.91
CA GLY A 322 -3.00 -11.88 -25.65
C GLY A 322 -1.64 -12.34 -26.17
N LEU A 323 -0.56 -11.86 -25.55
CA LEU A 323 0.79 -12.31 -25.86
C LEU A 323 1.00 -13.75 -25.40
N GLU A 324 1.94 -14.44 -26.02
CA GLU A 324 2.20 -15.85 -25.71
C GLU A 324 2.43 -16.12 -24.21
N PRO A 325 3.28 -15.36 -23.47
CA PRO A 325 3.42 -15.58 -22.02
C PRO A 325 2.12 -15.40 -21.25
N GLU A 326 1.27 -14.45 -21.64
CA GLU A 326 -0.01 -14.21 -20.99
C GLU A 326 -0.98 -15.38 -21.23
N MET A 327 -1.06 -15.85 -22.49
CA MET A 327 -1.88 -16.98 -22.89
C MET A 327 -1.46 -18.25 -22.15
N GLU A 328 -0.16 -18.54 -22.10
CA GLU A 328 0.37 -19.71 -21.40
C GLU A 328 0.15 -19.66 -19.90
N PHE A 329 0.21 -18.46 -19.30
CA PHE A 329 -0.09 -18.29 -17.89
C PHE A 329 -1.56 -18.57 -17.60
N VAL A 330 -2.48 -18.09 -18.44
CA VAL A 330 -3.91 -18.39 -18.31
C VAL A 330 -4.18 -19.89 -18.50
N LYS A 331 -3.55 -20.54 -19.49
CA LYS A 331 -3.67 -21.98 -19.72
C LYS A 331 -3.18 -22.80 -18.50
N LEU A 332 -2.07 -22.39 -17.90
CA LEU A 332 -1.56 -22.98 -16.66
C LEU A 332 -2.58 -22.86 -15.51
N LEU A 333 -3.21 -21.70 -15.35
CA LEU A 333 -4.24 -21.52 -14.32
C LEU A 333 -5.50 -22.36 -14.61
N LEU A 334 -5.95 -22.41 -15.86
CA LEU A 334 -7.11 -23.19 -16.29
C LEU A 334 -6.93 -24.70 -16.10
N SER A 335 -5.72 -25.21 -16.35
CA SER A 335 -5.39 -26.62 -16.17
C SER A 335 -5.22 -27.02 -14.70
N ALA A 336 -4.94 -26.05 -13.81
CA ALA A 336 -4.73 -26.27 -12.38
C ALA A 336 -5.99 -26.02 -11.51
N ALA A 337 -6.87 -25.10 -11.92
CA ALA A 337 -8.02 -24.66 -11.11
C ALA A 337 -9.24 -25.56 -11.27
N THR A 338 -9.43 -26.48 -10.31
CA THR A 338 -10.52 -27.48 -10.34
C THR A 338 -11.87 -26.92 -9.90
N ALA A 339 -11.90 -25.86 -9.09
CA ALA A 339 -13.12 -25.22 -8.60
C ALA A 339 -13.48 -23.90 -9.31
N LEU A 340 -12.82 -23.59 -10.43
CA LEU A 340 -13.00 -22.33 -11.14
C LEU A 340 -14.45 -22.15 -11.60
N ARG A 341 -15.06 -21.02 -11.23
CA ARG A 341 -16.42 -20.62 -11.63
C ARG A 341 -16.38 -19.56 -12.71
N LYS A 342 -15.51 -18.56 -12.56
CA LYS A 342 -15.44 -17.41 -13.48
C LYS A 342 -13.99 -17.06 -13.83
N LEU A 343 -13.68 -17.04 -15.12
CA LEU A 343 -12.51 -16.40 -15.70
C LEU A 343 -12.97 -15.16 -16.47
N GLU A 344 -12.55 -13.99 -16.03
CA GLU A 344 -12.87 -12.72 -16.70
C GLU A 344 -11.58 -12.07 -17.20
N ILE A 345 -11.50 -11.85 -18.50
CA ILE A 345 -10.37 -11.18 -19.16
C ILE A 345 -10.86 -9.88 -19.77
N ILE A 346 -10.17 -8.79 -19.43
CA ILE A 346 -10.43 -7.45 -19.96
C ILE A 346 -9.25 -7.10 -20.86
N THR A 347 -9.49 -7.08 -22.17
CA THR A 347 -8.47 -6.80 -23.19
C THR A 347 -8.07 -5.32 -23.18
N LYS A 348 -6.85 -5.04 -23.61
CA LYS A 348 -6.34 -3.68 -23.77
C LYS A 348 -6.99 -3.00 -24.98
N ASN A 349 -7.31 -1.71 -24.85
CA ASN A 349 -7.82 -0.93 -25.97
C ASN A 349 -6.73 -0.76 -27.06
N ASN A 350 -7.07 -1.05 -28.32
CA ASN A 350 -6.14 -1.08 -29.46
C ASN A 350 -4.91 -1.99 -29.27
N ASN A 351 -5.11 -3.31 -29.15
CA ASN A 351 -4.02 -4.29 -29.21
C ASN A 351 -3.36 -4.30 -30.60
N VAL A 352 -2.40 -3.41 -30.84
CA VAL A 352 -1.61 -3.37 -32.09
C VAL A 352 -0.66 -4.56 -32.21
N SER A 353 -0.31 -5.19 -31.08
CA SER A 353 0.84 -6.10 -30.97
C SER A 353 0.53 -7.43 -30.27
N GLY A 354 -0.74 -7.74 -30.05
CA GLY A 354 -1.18 -9.00 -29.46
C GLY A 354 -2.43 -9.55 -30.15
N LYS A 355 -2.99 -10.64 -29.63
CA LYS A 355 -4.11 -11.35 -30.25
C LYS A 355 -5.41 -10.54 -30.22
N ALA A 356 -6.22 -10.70 -31.26
CA ALA A 356 -7.57 -10.14 -31.27
C ALA A 356 -8.44 -10.80 -30.19
N ARG A 357 -9.49 -10.12 -29.73
CA ARG A 357 -10.41 -10.64 -28.70
C ARG A 357 -10.99 -12.01 -29.07
N THR A 358 -11.34 -12.21 -30.33
CA THR A 358 -11.90 -13.47 -30.85
C THR A 358 -10.88 -14.61 -30.81
N GLU A 359 -9.63 -14.34 -31.22
CA GLU A 359 -8.54 -15.32 -31.17
C GLU A 359 -8.23 -15.76 -29.74
N VAL A 360 -8.16 -14.80 -28.80
CA VAL A 360 -7.98 -15.11 -27.36
C VAL A 360 -9.13 -15.99 -26.87
N PHE A 361 -10.36 -15.70 -27.26
CA PHE A 361 -11.52 -16.49 -26.86
C PHE A 361 -11.45 -17.92 -27.39
N GLU A 362 -11.24 -18.09 -28.69
CA GLU A 362 -11.20 -19.40 -29.36
C GLU A 362 -10.10 -20.30 -28.78
N GLU A 363 -8.93 -19.73 -28.53
CA GLU A 363 -7.80 -20.46 -27.97
C GLU A 363 -8.02 -20.86 -26.50
N LEU A 364 -8.61 -19.99 -25.67
CA LEU A 364 -8.87 -20.31 -24.27
C LEU A 364 -10.02 -21.32 -24.09
N VAL A 365 -11.04 -21.26 -24.95
CA VAL A 365 -12.16 -22.22 -24.93
C VAL A 365 -11.72 -23.61 -25.37
N SER A 366 -10.79 -23.70 -26.32
CA SER A 366 -10.20 -24.96 -26.80
C SER A 366 -9.12 -25.53 -25.87
N SER A 367 -8.62 -24.74 -24.93
CA SER A 367 -7.59 -25.16 -23.97
C SER A 367 -8.10 -26.18 -22.94
N ARG A 368 -7.18 -26.99 -22.40
CA ARG A 368 -7.47 -27.94 -21.31
C ARG A 368 -7.95 -27.19 -20.06
N ARG A 369 -9.06 -27.65 -19.49
CA ARG A 369 -9.65 -27.07 -18.26
C ARG A 369 -9.84 -28.14 -17.21
N ALA A 370 -9.43 -27.85 -15.98
CA ALA A 370 -9.71 -28.71 -14.83
C ALA A 370 -11.16 -28.56 -14.35
N SER A 371 -11.69 -27.34 -14.30
CA SER A 371 -13.11 -27.08 -14.04
C SER A 371 -13.94 -27.17 -15.32
N LYS A 372 -14.98 -28.02 -15.30
CA LYS A 372 -15.97 -28.12 -16.39
C LYS A 372 -17.04 -27.03 -16.33
N GLN A 373 -17.17 -26.34 -15.19
CA GLN A 373 -18.22 -25.34 -14.93
C GLN A 373 -17.73 -23.90 -15.10
N ALA A 374 -16.43 -23.70 -15.37
CA ALA A 374 -15.85 -22.37 -15.51
C ALA A 374 -16.42 -21.61 -16.70
N GLU A 375 -17.04 -20.47 -16.42
CA GLU A 375 -17.45 -19.49 -17.42
C GLU A 375 -16.23 -18.64 -17.83
N ILE A 376 -15.99 -18.52 -19.14
CA ILE A 376 -14.93 -17.67 -19.70
C ILE A 376 -15.59 -16.46 -20.34
N ILE A 377 -15.32 -15.28 -19.77
CA ILE A 377 -15.84 -14.00 -20.22
C ILE A 377 -14.67 -13.14 -20.67
N ILE A 378 -14.72 -12.66 -21.91
CA ILE A 378 -13.75 -11.69 -22.43
C ILE A 378 -14.48 -10.40 -22.78
N ARG A 379 -14.03 -9.28 -22.24
CA ARG A 379 -14.60 -7.93 -22.45
C ARG A 379 -13.54 -6.98 -22.98
N ASP A 380 -13.98 -5.99 -23.75
CA ASP A 380 -13.11 -4.87 -24.12
C ASP A 380 -13.10 -3.82 -23.01
N PHE A 381 -12.00 -3.07 -22.92
CA PHE A 381 -11.83 -2.00 -21.95
C PHE A 381 -12.97 -0.97 -21.98
N ASP A 382 -13.53 -0.71 -23.16
CA ASP A 382 -14.57 0.31 -23.39
C ASP A 382 -15.98 -0.13 -22.94
N GLN A 383 -16.14 -1.37 -22.45
CA GLN A 383 -17.44 -1.94 -22.03
C GLN A 383 -17.58 -2.03 -20.49
N ILE A 384 -16.78 -1.28 -19.72
CA ILE A 384 -16.67 -1.39 -18.25
C ILE A 384 -16.99 -0.07 -17.56
#